data_AF-A0A418GK39-F1
#
_entry.id   AF-A0A418GK39-F1
#
_cell.length_a   1.000
_cell.length_b   1.000
_cell.length_c   1.000
_cell.angle_alpha   90.00
_cell.angle_beta   90.00
_cell.angle_gamma   90.00
#
_symmetry.space_group_name_H-M   'P 1'
#
loop_
_entity.id
_entity.type
_entity.pdbx_description
1 polymer ?
#
loop_
_entity_poly.entity_id
_entity_poly.type
_entity_poly.pdbx_seq_one_letter_code
_entity_poly.pdbx_strand_id
1 'polypeptide(L)' 'LPEDDARTVNGVILEALEEIPVAGTRVRIGEYDIDILDVQDNMIKQVKVFPVKPLRESVAE' A
#
# COMPACT_ATOMS: atom_id res chain seq x y z
N LEU A 1 20.85 15.67 -6.67
CA LEU A 1 19.43 15.63 -6.27
C LEU A 1 19.19 14.15 -6.00
N PRO A 2 18.81 13.70 -4.79
CA PRO A 2 18.47 12.31 -4.69
C PRO A 2 17.16 12.13 -5.45
N GLU A 3 17.24 11.38 -6.55
CA GLU A 3 16.11 10.82 -7.28
C GLU A 3 15.52 9.60 -6.52
N ASP A 4 15.74 9.53 -5.20
CA ASP A 4 15.30 8.46 -4.31
C ASP A 4 13.83 8.74 -3.96
N ASP A 5 12.83 8.02 -4.38
CA ASP A 5 12.75 6.72 -5.01
C ASP A 5 11.35 6.77 -5.65
N ALA A 6 11.19 6.58 -6.97
CA ALA A 6 9.86 6.51 -7.57
C ALA A 6 9.17 5.21 -7.14
N ARG A 7 8.74 5.16 -5.88
CA ARG A 7 8.16 3.99 -5.24
C ARG A 7 6.72 3.84 -5.72
N THR A 8 6.51 2.82 -6.55
CA THR A 8 5.16 2.41 -6.94
C THR A 8 4.41 1.89 -5.71
N VAL A 9 3.09 2.06 -5.70
CA VAL A 9 2.22 1.55 -4.63
C VAL A 9 2.46 0.06 -4.37
N ASN A 10 2.68 -0.74 -5.42
CA ASN A 10 3.01 -2.15 -5.29
C ASN A 10 4.34 -2.38 -4.54
N GLY A 11 5.39 -1.61 -4.86
CA GLY A 11 6.68 -1.71 -4.16
C GLY A 11 6.57 -1.39 -2.67
N VAL A 12 5.86 -0.31 -2.33
CA VAL A 12 5.63 0.09 -0.92
C VAL A 12 4.87 -1.00 -0.15
N ILE A 13 3.84 -1.59 -0.77
CA ILE A 13 3.05 -2.65 -0.12
C ILE A 13 3.86 -3.93 0.03
N LEU A 14 4.64 -4.33 -0.98
CA LEU A 14 5.52 -5.51 -0.93
C LEU A 14 6.57 -5.39 0.17
N GLU A 15 7.19 -4.22 0.32
CA GLU A 15 8.13 -3.96 1.41
C GLU A 15 7.46 -4.02 2.78
N ALA A 16 6.25 -3.48 2.91
CA ALA A 16 5.51 -3.51 4.18
C ALA A 16 5.02 -4.92 4.56
N LEU A 17 4.80 -5.79 3.57
CA LEU A 17 4.43 -7.20 3.79
C LEU A 17 5.63 -8.05 4.22
N GLU A 18 6.83 -7.78 3.69
CA GLU A 18 8.03 -8.64 3.84
C GLU A 18 7.81 -10.11 3.40
N GLU A 19 6.69 -10.40 2.73
CA GLU A 19 6.26 -11.73 2.30
C GLU A 19 5.50 -11.68 0.96
N ILE A 20 5.17 -12.85 0.41
CA ILE A 20 4.41 -12.94 -0.84
C ILE A 20 3.00 -12.37 -0.61
N PRO A 21 2.52 -11.42 -1.44
CA PRO A 21 1.21 -10.82 -1.24
C PRO A 21 0.12 -11.86 -1.46
N VAL A 22 -0.86 -11.87 -0.55
CA VAL A 22 -2.03 -12.75 -0.61
C VAL A 22 -3.30 -11.90 -0.72
N ALA A 23 -4.21 -12.28 -1.60
CA ALA A 23 -5.52 -11.63 -1.69
C ALA A 23 -6.30 -11.83 -0.38
N GLY A 24 -6.91 -10.76 0.11
CA GLY A 24 -7.58 -10.72 1.41
C GLY A 24 -6.68 -10.28 2.58
N THR A 25 -5.39 -10.06 2.35
CA THR A 25 -4.51 -9.48 3.37
C THR A 25 -4.75 -7.98 3.51
N ARG A 26 -4.84 -7.51 4.75
CA ARG A 26 -4.89 -6.09 5.11
C ARG A 26 -3.53 -5.65 5.62
N VAL A 27 -3.01 -4.57 5.04
CA VAL A 27 -1.72 -3.98 5.42
C VAL A 27 -1.94 -2.54 5.83
N ARG A 28 -1.31 -2.08 6.91
CA ARG A 28 -1.35 -0.68 7.34
C ARG A 28 -0.06 0.01 6.98
N ILE A 29 -0.14 1.06 6.18
CA ILE A 29 1.02 1.85 5.74
C ILE A 29 0.76 3.31 6.11
N GLY A 30 1.48 3.79 7.13
CA GLY A 30 1.27 5.12 7.69
C GLY A 30 -0.19 5.30 8.15
N GLU A 31 -0.87 6.29 7.57
CA GLU A 31 -2.28 6.62 7.86
C GLU A 31 -3.27 5.97 6.89
N TYR A 32 -2.86 4.92 6.18
CA TYR A 32 -3.71 4.23 5.22
C TYR A 32 -3.77 2.73 5.54
N ASP A 33 -4.99 2.22 5.67
CA ASP A 33 -5.28 0.80 5.63
C ASP A 33 -5.49 0.37 4.17
N ILE A 34 -4.75 -0.65 3.75
CA ILE A 34 -4.76 -1.14 2.38
C ILE A 34 -5.21 -2.60 2.39
N ASP A 35 -6.35 -2.86 1.77
CA ASP A 35 -6.86 -4.22 1.54
C ASP A 35 -6.44 -4.69 0.15
N ILE A 36 -5.74 -5.82 0.10
CA ILE A 36 -5.36 -6.46 -1.15
C ILE A 36 -6.57 -7.23 -1.67
N LEU A 37 -7.12 -6.81 -2.80
CA LEU A 37 -8.32 -7.44 -3.38
C LEU A 37 -7.94 -8.56 -4.35
N ASP A 38 -6.88 -8.36 -5.12
CA ASP A 38 -6.46 -9.30 -6.17
C ASP A 38 -4.94 -9.33 -6.33
N VAL A 39 -4.41 -10.55 -6.45
CA VAL A 39 -3.01 -10.85 -6.68
C VAL A 39 -2.91 -11.87 -7.82
N GLN A 40 -2.11 -11.55 -8.84
CA GLN A 40 -1.85 -12.44 -9.97
C GLN A 40 -0.35 -12.46 -10.25
N ASP A 41 0.23 -13.64 -10.46
CA ASP A 41 1.66 -13.83 -10.72
C ASP A 41 2.59 -13.15 -9.68
N ASN A 42 2.22 -13.25 -8.39
CA ASN A 42 2.89 -12.57 -7.26
C ASN A 42 2.89 -11.04 -7.35
N MET A 43 2.05 -10.46 -8.21
CA MET A 43 1.88 -9.03 -8.39
C MET A 43 0.50 -8.60 -7.92
N ILE A 44 0.45 -7.56 -7.09
CA ILE A 44 -0.80 -6.97 -6.65
C ILE A 44 -1.44 -6.24 -7.84
N LYS A 45 -2.63 -6.66 -8.23
CA LYS A 45 -3.38 -6.05 -9.34
C LYS A 45 -4.37 -5.02 -8.87
N GLN A 46 -4.99 -5.26 -7.71
CA GLN A 46 -6.00 -4.38 -7.17
C GLN A 46 -5.91 -4.30 -5.66
N VAL A 47 -5.98 -3.06 -5.16
CA VAL A 47 -6.05 -2.74 -3.74
C VAL A 47 -7.16 -1.77 -3.45
N LYS A 48 -7.64 -1.78 -2.22
CA LYS A 48 -8.56 -0.78 -1.69
C LYS A 48 -7.89 -0.05 -0.56
N VAL A 49 -7.75 1.27 -0.71
CA VAL A 49 -7.09 2.13 0.27
C VAL A 49 -8.15 2.86 1.09
N PHE A 50 -7.99 2.81 2.41
CA PHE A 50 -8.84 3.46 3.38
C PHE A 50 -7.98 4.37 4.25
N PRO A 51 -8.26 5.68 4.30
CA PRO A 51 -7.55 6.55 5.22
C PRO A 51 -8.04 6.27 6.65
N VAL A 52 -7.09 6.10 7.58
CA VAL A 52 -7.37 5.81 9.00
C VAL A 52 -7.78 7.09 9.74
N LYS A 53 -7.34 8.26 9.23
CA LYS A 53 -7.82 9.59 9.64
C LYS A 53 -8.67 10.24 8.54
N PRO A 54 -9.53 11.22 8.87
CA PRO A 54 -10.28 11.96 7.85
C PRO A 54 -9.31 12.63 6.86
N LEU A 55 -9.61 12.59 5.55
CA LEU A 55 -8.76 13.13 4.46
C LEU A 55 -8.22 14.56 4.67
N ARG A 56 -8.81 15.35 5.57
CA ARG A 56 -8.35 16.71 5.89
C ARG A 56 -7.08 16.74 6.75
N GLU A 57 -6.77 15.67 7.49
CA GLU A 57 -5.53 15.54 8.27
C GLU A 57 -4.44 14.79 7.49
N SER A 58 -4.78 13.73 6.75
CA SER A 58 -3.78 12.86 6.08
C SER A 58 -3.09 13.44 4.83
N VAL A 59 -3.47 14.64 4.40
CA VAL A 59 -2.82 15.37 3.28
C VAL A 59 -1.97 16.55 3.80
N ALA A 60 -2.03 16.83 5.10
CA ALA A 60 -1.41 18.01 5.70
C ALA A 60 -0.02 17.76 6.31
N GLU A 61 0.51 16.53 6.26
CA GLU A 61 1.82 16.15 6.83
C GLU A 61 2.79 15.65 5.74
#